data_AF-A0A7V8W247-F1
#
_entry.id   AF-A0A7V8W247-F1
#
_cell.length_a   1.000
_cell.length_b   1.000
_cell.length_c   1.000
_cell.angle_alpha   90.00
_cell.angle_beta   90.00
_cell.angle_gamma   90.00
#
_symmetry.space_group_name_H-M   'P 1'
#
loop_
_entity.id
_entity.type
_entity.pdbx_description
1 polymer ?
#
loop_
_entity_poly.entity_id
_entity_poly.type
_entity_poly.pdbx_seq_one_letter_code
_entity_poly.pdbx_strand_id
1 'polypeptide(L)'
;MVFGSFLGDTTEINNEFNRVFNRFATAGVNDVVIDLRYNGGGYVSVAEKLTDYLAPSTSNGSLMMTQKYNDKYSQYNSSTNFKKAGAVNLPRIFFIVSSSSASASELVINNLKPVMDVKLVGRNNTYGKPVAFFPIAVGSWYIFPVSIRSTNRNGEGNYFNGFTPDAIVADGVDKDWGDVTESSLASTIKYITTGAFRLQSDAVIQEQTRITGSNSALDAMKFKGSVSTNKAFK
;
A
#
# COMPACT_ATOMS: atom_id res chain seq x y z
N MET A 1 5.80 5.14 10.28
CA MET A 1 4.58 4.49 10.81
C MET A 1 4.47 3.15 10.14
N VAL A 2 4.23 2.08 10.90
CA VAL A 2 3.90 0.75 10.35
C VAL A 2 2.38 0.65 10.26
N PHE A 3 1.86 0.22 9.10
CA PHE A 3 0.43 0.06 8.90
C PHE A 3 0.13 -1.32 8.30
N GLY A 4 -0.29 -2.25 9.16
CA GLY A 4 -0.33 -3.68 8.84
C GLY A 4 -1.53 -4.15 8.00
N SER A 5 -2.67 -3.44 8.03
CA SER A 5 -3.84 -3.84 7.25
C SER A 5 -4.81 -2.68 7.03
N PHE A 6 -5.50 -2.67 5.88
CA PHE A 6 -6.68 -1.82 5.64
C PHE A 6 -7.99 -2.53 6.03
N LEU A 7 -7.92 -3.63 6.78
CA LEU A 7 -9.05 -4.35 7.37
C LEU A 7 -9.09 -4.11 8.88
N GLY A 8 -10.29 -4.20 9.46
CA GLY A 8 -10.52 -4.02 10.90
C GLY A 8 -11.68 -3.07 11.19
N ASP A 9 -11.74 -2.59 12.43
CA ASP A 9 -12.68 -1.56 12.84
C ASP A 9 -12.29 -0.23 12.19
N THR A 10 -13.12 0.25 11.26
CA THR A 10 -12.81 1.47 10.50
C THR A 10 -12.92 2.74 11.34
N THR A 11 -13.70 2.74 12.43
CA THR A 11 -13.78 3.85 13.36
C THR A 11 -12.49 3.94 14.16
N GLU A 12 -11.99 2.83 14.69
CA GLU A 12 -10.71 2.78 15.40
C GLU A 12 -9.55 3.20 14.50
N ILE A 13 -9.47 2.64 13.29
CA ILE A 13 -8.41 2.99 12.32
C ILE A 13 -8.45 4.49 12.00
N ASN A 14 -9.62 5.06 11.74
CA ASN A 14 -9.75 6.49 11.43
C ASN A 14 -9.37 7.39 12.61
N ASN A 15 -9.69 6.98 13.83
CA ASN A 15 -9.27 7.69 15.04
C ASN A 15 -7.74 7.66 15.20
N GLU A 16 -7.11 6.50 14.95
CA GLU A 16 -5.66 6.36 14.99
C GLU A 16 -4.95 7.16 13.91
N PHE A 17 -5.49 7.23 12.69
CA PHE A 17 -4.98 8.15 11.67
C PHE A 17 -5.02 9.60 12.16
N ASN A 18 -6.16 10.06 12.67
CA ASN A 18 -6.26 11.42 13.21
C ASN A 18 -5.23 11.67 14.31
N ARG A 19 -5.09 10.74 15.27
CA ARG A 19 -4.13 10.84 16.37
C ARG A 19 -2.68 10.92 15.88
N VAL A 20 -2.28 10.03 14.97
CA VAL A 20 -0.90 9.96 14.46
C VAL A 20 -0.56 11.17 13.60
N PHE A 21 -1.43 11.58 12.67
CA PHE A 21 -1.14 12.72 11.80
C PHE A 21 -1.21 14.06 12.54
N ASN A 22 -2.03 14.20 13.58
CA ASN A 22 -1.97 15.37 14.46
C ASN A 22 -0.65 15.41 15.23
N ARG A 23 -0.19 14.26 15.75
CA ARG A 23 1.13 14.19 16.40
C ARG A 23 2.26 14.58 15.44
N PHE A 24 2.23 14.12 14.18
CA PHE A 24 3.22 14.51 13.18
C PHE A 24 3.19 16.01 12.88
N ALA A 25 1.98 16.60 12.75
CA ALA A 25 1.83 18.03 12.56
C ALA A 25 2.38 18.84 13.74
N THR A 26 2.01 18.48 14.97
CA THR A 26 2.50 19.14 16.20
C THR A 26 4.02 19.03 16.35
N ALA A 27 4.61 17.89 15.92
CA ALA A 27 6.06 17.68 15.97
C ALA A 27 6.82 18.32 14.80
N GLY A 28 6.14 18.96 13.84
CA GLY A 28 6.79 19.60 12.68
C GLY A 28 7.50 18.60 11.76
N VAL A 29 6.92 17.41 11.58
CA VAL A 29 7.52 16.36 10.73
C VAL A 29 7.52 16.77 9.26
N ASN A 30 8.70 16.70 8.62
CA ASN A 30 8.91 17.08 7.20
C ASN A 30 9.11 15.87 6.27
N ASP A 31 9.41 14.69 6.81
CA ASP A 31 9.53 13.44 6.07
C ASP A 31 8.76 12.35 6.80
N VAL A 32 7.95 11.58 6.07
CA VAL A 32 7.21 10.43 6.62
C VAL A 32 7.58 9.17 5.86
N VAL A 33 7.76 8.09 6.63
CA VAL A 33 7.93 6.72 6.10
C VAL A 33 6.70 5.91 6.49
N ILE A 34 6.00 5.36 5.51
CA ILE A 34 4.88 4.43 5.70
C ILE A 34 5.35 3.03 5.35
N ASP A 35 5.33 2.14 6.34
CA ASP A 35 5.69 0.75 6.13
C ASP A 35 4.44 -0.08 5.84
N LEU A 36 4.36 -0.58 4.60
CA LEU A 36 3.28 -1.41 4.07
C LEU A 36 3.79 -2.80 3.67
N ARG A 37 5.01 -3.19 4.08
CA ARG A 37 5.69 -4.36 3.52
C ARG A 37 4.93 -5.66 3.73
N TYR A 38 4.09 -5.77 4.77
CA TYR A 38 3.24 -6.95 5.01
C TYR A 38 1.74 -6.66 4.87
N ASN A 39 1.37 -5.54 4.25
CA ASN A 39 -0.01 -5.12 4.12
C ASN A 39 -0.62 -5.57 2.77
N GLY A 40 -1.42 -6.64 2.82
CA GLY A 40 -2.14 -7.21 1.68
C GLY A 40 -3.33 -6.39 1.16
N GLY A 41 -3.59 -5.22 1.73
CA GLY A 41 -4.68 -4.32 1.36
C GLY A 41 -5.87 -4.40 2.31
N GLY A 42 -7.08 -4.22 1.76
CA GLY A 42 -8.33 -4.17 2.54
C GLY A 42 -9.31 -3.15 1.95
N TYR A 43 -9.99 -2.40 2.82
CA TYR A 43 -11.03 -1.47 2.40
C TYR A 43 -10.47 -0.29 1.61
N VAL A 44 -11.08 -0.02 0.44
CA VAL A 44 -10.75 1.15 -0.38
C VAL A 44 -10.97 2.45 0.39
N SER A 45 -12.02 2.53 1.20
CA SER A 45 -12.34 3.73 2.01
C SER A 45 -11.24 4.07 3.02
N VAL A 46 -10.58 3.07 3.60
CA VAL A 46 -9.45 3.29 4.53
C VAL A 46 -8.21 3.75 3.76
N ALA A 47 -7.96 3.20 2.57
CA ALA A 47 -6.90 3.69 1.68
C ALA A 47 -7.13 5.13 1.22
N GLU A 48 -8.36 5.47 0.86
CA GLU A 48 -8.77 6.82 0.51
C GLU A 48 -8.50 7.78 1.67
N LYS A 49 -8.87 7.40 2.90
CA LYS A 49 -8.62 8.22 4.10
C LYS A 49 -7.13 8.40 4.41
N LEU A 50 -6.32 7.35 4.31
CA LEU A 50 -4.87 7.46 4.48
C LEU A 50 -4.27 8.38 3.40
N THR A 51 -4.72 8.22 2.15
CA THR A 51 -4.31 9.06 1.03
C THR A 51 -4.62 10.53 1.29
N ASP A 52 -5.81 10.85 1.82
CA ASP A 52 -6.21 12.22 2.17
C ASP A 52 -5.31 12.86 3.25
N TYR A 53 -4.80 12.10 4.21
CA TYR A 53 -3.83 12.62 5.19
C TYR A 53 -2.46 12.90 4.55
N LEU A 54 -2.03 12.08 3.61
CA LEU A 54 -0.70 12.13 2.98
C LEU A 54 -0.60 13.10 1.81
N ALA A 55 -1.69 13.34 1.08
CA ALA A 55 -1.71 14.17 -0.11
C ALA A 55 -1.28 15.62 0.21
N PRO A 56 -0.64 16.33 -0.72
CA PRO A 56 -0.32 17.74 -0.53
C PRO A 56 -1.59 18.59 -0.57
N SER A 57 -1.59 19.71 0.16
CA SER A 57 -2.74 20.63 0.22
C SER A 57 -3.19 21.16 -1.14
N THR A 58 -2.27 21.26 -2.11
CA THR A 58 -2.54 21.66 -3.49
C THR A 58 -3.42 20.68 -4.27
N SER A 59 -3.54 19.43 -3.79
CA SER A 59 -4.38 18.41 -4.44
C SER A 59 -5.81 18.39 -3.91
N ASN A 60 -6.12 19.17 -2.87
CA ASN A 60 -7.45 19.17 -2.27
C ASN A 60 -8.53 19.51 -3.32
N GLY A 61 -9.60 18.70 -3.37
CA GLY A 61 -10.70 18.85 -4.33
C GLY A 61 -10.38 18.36 -5.76
N SER A 62 -9.13 18.04 -6.08
CA SER A 62 -8.78 17.44 -7.38
C SER A 62 -9.09 15.94 -7.42
N LEU A 63 -9.20 15.37 -8.62
CA LEU A 63 -9.45 13.93 -8.80
C LEU A 63 -8.35 13.10 -8.11
N MET A 64 -8.74 12.11 -7.30
CA MET A 64 -7.85 11.12 -6.70
C MET A 64 -7.82 9.86 -7.55
N MET A 65 -9.00 9.26 -7.76
CA MET A 65 -9.16 8.04 -8.52
C MET A 65 -10.50 7.93 -9.22
N THR A 66 -10.54 7.09 -10.24
CA THR A 66 -11.76 6.61 -10.87
C THR A 66 -11.84 5.09 -10.72
N GLN A 67 -12.98 4.60 -10.25
CA GLN A 67 -13.33 3.18 -10.24
C GLN A 67 -14.13 2.87 -11.50
N LYS A 68 -13.59 1.92 -12.29
CA LYS A 68 -14.15 1.51 -13.57
C LYS A 68 -14.63 0.07 -13.49
N TYR A 69 -15.91 -0.11 -13.75
CA TYR A 69 -16.52 -1.41 -14.03
C TYR A 69 -16.29 -1.80 -15.49
N ASN A 70 -16.66 -3.03 -15.84
CA ASN A 70 -16.67 -3.45 -17.24
C ASN A 70 -17.77 -2.72 -18.04
N ASP A 71 -17.74 -2.89 -19.37
CA ASP A 71 -18.62 -2.16 -20.30
C ASP A 71 -20.11 -2.35 -20.02
N LYS A 72 -20.52 -3.49 -19.47
CA LYS A 72 -21.92 -3.80 -19.11
C LYS A 72 -22.41 -3.04 -17.86
N TYR A 73 -21.48 -2.56 -17.05
CA TYR A 73 -21.75 -1.96 -15.75
C TYR A 73 -21.16 -0.55 -15.62
N SER A 74 -20.85 0.09 -16.75
CA SER A 74 -20.20 1.40 -16.82
C SER A 74 -20.99 2.52 -16.13
N GLN A 75 -22.31 2.38 -15.99
CA GLN A 75 -23.15 3.30 -15.21
C GLN A 75 -22.78 3.37 -13.72
N TYR A 76 -22.07 2.37 -13.20
CA TYR A 76 -21.60 2.35 -11.80
C TYR A 76 -20.19 2.90 -11.63
N ASN A 77 -19.55 3.35 -12.72
CA ASN A 77 -18.27 4.03 -12.61
C ASN A 77 -18.39 5.24 -11.67
N SER A 78 -17.40 5.41 -10.82
CA SER A 78 -17.36 6.49 -9.84
C SER A 78 -16.01 7.15 -9.83
N SER A 79 -15.99 8.43 -9.45
CA SER A 79 -14.77 9.19 -9.23
C SER A 79 -14.77 9.71 -7.80
N THR A 80 -13.62 9.63 -7.16
CA THR A 80 -13.39 10.26 -5.87
C THR A 80 -12.35 11.35 -6.02
N ASN A 81 -12.62 12.52 -5.45
CA ASN A 81 -11.66 13.60 -5.31
C ASN A 81 -10.97 13.54 -3.94
N PHE A 82 -9.73 14.02 -3.88
CA PHE A 82 -9.03 14.23 -2.62
C PHE A 82 -9.81 15.15 -1.68
N LYS A 83 -9.87 14.78 -0.41
CA LYS A 83 -10.41 15.57 0.70
C LYS A 83 -9.32 15.71 1.75
N LYS A 84 -8.34 16.58 1.47
CA LYS A 84 -7.13 16.76 2.29
C LYS A 84 -7.48 16.78 3.78
N ALA A 85 -6.84 15.90 4.54
CA ALA A 85 -7.04 15.74 5.97
C ALA A 85 -5.76 16.10 6.76
N GLY A 86 -5.93 16.70 7.93
CA GLY A 86 -4.81 17.10 8.80
C GLY A 86 -3.91 18.19 8.20
N ALA A 87 -2.93 18.64 9.00
CA ALA A 87 -2.03 19.75 8.64
C ALA A 87 -0.68 19.30 8.03
N VAL A 88 -0.37 18.00 8.06
CA VAL A 88 0.85 17.46 7.44
C VAL A 88 0.82 17.73 5.93
N ASN A 89 1.88 18.36 5.42
CA ASN A 89 2.02 18.70 4.00
C ASN A 89 3.48 18.45 3.59
N LEU A 90 3.71 17.33 2.92
CA LEU A 90 5.05 16.80 2.67
C LEU A 90 5.48 17.08 1.23
N PRO A 91 6.77 17.42 0.98
CA PRO A 91 7.28 17.53 -0.38
C PRO A 91 7.43 16.15 -1.06
N ARG A 92 7.58 15.09 -0.27
CA ARG A 92 7.77 13.70 -0.71
C ARG A 92 7.29 12.71 0.35
N ILE A 93 7.06 11.47 -0.05
CA ILE A 93 6.68 10.37 0.85
C ILE A 93 7.47 9.10 0.53
N PHE A 94 7.80 8.34 1.57
CA PHE A 94 8.48 7.05 1.44
C PHE A 94 7.55 5.91 1.81
N PHE A 95 7.53 4.87 0.99
CA PHE A 95 6.87 3.60 1.28
C PHE A 95 7.90 2.48 1.38
N ILE A 96 7.87 1.73 2.47
CA ILE A 96 8.55 0.44 2.55
C ILE A 96 7.54 -0.63 2.11
N VAL A 97 7.95 -1.45 1.14
CA VAL A 97 7.06 -2.40 0.44
C VAL A 97 7.71 -3.78 0.24
N SER A 98 6.88 -4.78 -0.06
CA SER A 98 7.32 -6.09 -0.51
C SER A 98 6.32 -6.70 -1.50
N SER A 99 6.55 -7.94 -1.93
CA SER A 99 5.58 -8.72 -2.72
C SER A 99 4.24 -8.93 -2.02
N SER A 100 4.15 -8.75 -0.70
CA SER A 100 2.91 -8.80 0.07
C SER A 100 2.15 -7.46 0.07
N SER A 101 2.77 -6.35 -0.34
CA SER A 101 2.10 -5.05 -0.45
C SER A 101 1.14 -5.07 -1.64
N ALA A 102 -0.16 -5.14 -1.38
CA ALA A 102 -1.15 -5.39 -2.42
C ALA A 102 -2.37 -4.48 -2.34
N SER A 103 -3.07 -4.34 -3.47
CA SER A 103 -4.44 -3.80 -3.54
C SER A 103 -4.56 -2.42 -2.91
N ALA A 104 -5.26 -2.26 -1.77
CA ALA A 104 -5.42 -0.97 -1.10
C ALA A 104 -4.06 -0.29 -0.77
N SER A 105 -3.02 -1.06 -0.43
CA SER A 105 -1.65 -0.54 -0.25
C SER A 105 -1.11 0.10 -1.54
N GLU A 106 -1.28 -0.59 -2.67
CA GLU A 106 -0.86 -0.13 -3.99
C GLU A 106 -1.72 1.03 -4.49
N LEU A 107 -2.99 1.08 -4.09
CA LEU A 107 -3.92 2.16 -4.43
C LEU A 107 -3.48 3.48 -3.80
N VAL A 108 -3.05 3.48 -2.53
CA VAL A 108 -2.47 4.67 -1.87
C VAL A 108 -1.26 5.16 -2.67
N ILE A 109 -0.33 4.27 -3.00
CA ILE A 109 0.86 4.58 -3.79
C ILE A 109 0.47 5.16 -5.16
N ASN A 110 -0.45 4.50 -5.86
CA ASN A 110 -0.89 4.90 -7.20
C ASN A 110 -1.57 6.28 -7.23
N ASN A 111 -2.35 6.59 -6.20
CA ASN A 111 -3.08 7.85 -6.11
C ASN A 111 -2.16 9.02 -5.75
N LEU A 112 -1.09 8.80 -4.98
CA LEU A 112 -0.14 9.85 -4.60
C LEU A 112 0.91 10.16 -5.68
N LYS A 113 1.30 9.17 -6.49
CA LYS A 113 2.33 9.34 -7.54
C LYS A 113 2.13 10.56 -8.46
N PRO A 114 0.92 10.86 -8.94
CA PRO A 114 0.70 12.02 -9.81
C PRO A 114 0.73 13.38 -9.12
N VAL A 115 0.72 13.41 -7.79
CA VAL A 115 0.55 14.65 -7.01
C VAL A 115 1.72 14.98 -6.09
N MET A 116 2.65 14.04 -5.87
CA MET A 116 3.85 14.27 -5.07
C MET A 116 4.98 13.29 -5.45
N ASP A 117 6.20 13.57 -4.99
CA ASP A 117 7.31 12.61 -5.11
C ASP A 117 7.09 11.42 -4.17
N VAL A 118 7.00 10.22 -4.74
CA VAL A 118 6.77 8.97 -4.02
C VAL A 118 7.98 8.07 -4.21
N LYS A 119 8.62 7.67 -3.12
CA LYS A 119 9.78 6.77 -3.10
C LYS A 119 9.44 5.42 -2.51
N LEU A 120 9.82 4.35 -3.18
CA LEU A 120 9.58 2.97 -2.78
C LEU A 120 10.90 2.31 -2.39
N VAL A 121 10.91 1.64 -1.24
CA VAL A 121 12.07 0.89 -0.72
C VAL A 121 11.61 -0.51 -0.39
N GLY A 122 12.35 -1.53 -0.80
CA GLY A 122 11.99 -2.91 -0.50
C GLY A 122 12.74 -3.92 -1.36
N ARG A 123 12.59 -5.21 -1.05
CA ARG A 123 13.37 -6.26 -1.73
C ARG A 123 12.87 -6.60 -3.13
N ASN A 124 11.56 -6.51 -3.33
CA ASN A 124 10.83 -6.99 -4.50
C ASN A 124 9.77 -5.96 -4.91
N ASN A 125 9.22 -6.13 -6.11
CA ASN A 125 8.03 -5.40 -6.54
C ASN A 125 6.86 -5.64 -5.56
N THR A 126 5.92 -4.69 -5.54
CA THR A 126 4.60 -4.91 -4.92
C THR A 126 3.84 -6.03 -5.64
N TYR A 127 2.70 -6.46 -5.09
CA TYR A 127 1.98 -7.63 -5.59
C TYR A 127 1.42 -7.47 -7.01
N GLY A 128 0.92 -6.28 -7.36
CA GLY A 128 0.34 -5.98 -8.67
C GLY A 128 -1.16 -6.21 -8.78
N LYS A 129 -1.97 -5.74 -7.82
CA LYS A 129 -3.43 -5.90 -7.83
C LYS A 129 -4.18 -4.56 -7.95
N PRO A 130 -4.33 -4.01 -9.18
CA PRO A 130 -5.05 -2.75 -9.43
C PRO A 130 -6.59 -2.88 -9.45
N VAL A 131 -7.12 -3.88 -8.75
CA VAL A 131 -8.55 -4.24 -8.82
C VAL A 131 -9.16 -4.39 -7.43
N ALA A 132 -10.46 -4.12 -7.36
CA ALA A 132 -11.31 -4.27 -6.19
C ALA A 132 -12.52 -5.18 -6.48
N PHE A 133 -13.22 -5.53 -5.43
CA PHE A 133 -14.35 -6.46 -5.42
C PHE A 133 -15.40 -5.96 -4.43
N PHE A 134 -16.64 -6.40 -4.62
CA PHE A 134 -17.71 -6.27 -3.64
C PHE A 134 -18.18 -7.67 -3.21
N PRO A 135 -18.63 -7.85 -1.96
CA PRO A 135 -19.16 -9.12 -1.49
C PRO A 135 -20.49 -9.44 -2.18
N ILE A 136 -20.66 -10.69 -2.62
CA ILE A 136 -21.96 -11.24 -3.01
C ILE A 136 -22.28 -12.40 -2.08
N ALA A 137 -23.39 -12.31 -1.35
CA ALA A 137 -23.85 -13.37 -0.46
C ALA A 137 -24.41 -14.55 -1.27
N VAL A 138 -23.99 -15.77 -0.93
CA VAL A 138 -24.43 -17.02 -1.55
C VAL A 138 -24.67 -18.04 -0.44
N GLY A 139 -25.91 -18.11 0.04
CA GLY A 139 -26.26 -18.90 1.23
C GLY A 139 -25.46 -18.44 2.44
N SER A 140 -24.70 -19.35 3.05
CA SER A 140 -23.82 -19.07 4.20
C SER A 140 -22.43 -18.54 3.81
N TRP A 141 -22.18 -18.29 2.52
CA TRP A 141 -20.88 -17.88 1.99
C TRP A 141 -20.92 -16.47 1.40
N TYR A 142 -19.74 -15.87 1.27
CA TYR A 142 -19.53 -14.70 0.42
C TYR A 142 -18.56 -15.06 -0.70
N ILE A 143 -18.85 -14.61 -1.91
CA ILE A 143 -17.91 -14.60 -3.02
C ILE A 143 -17.46 -13.15 -3.29
N PHE A 144 -16.21 -12.99 -3.70
CA PHE A 144 -15.59 -11.69 -3.95
C PHE A 144 -15.05 -11.64 -5.39
N PRO A 145 -15.93 -11.49 -6.39
CA PRO A 145 -15.50 -11.40 -7.77
C PRO A 145 -14.73 -10.09 -8.01
N VAL A 146 -13.62 -10.18 -8.74
CA VAL A 146 -12.96 -9.00 -9.30
C VAL A 146 -13.97 -8.25 -10.16
N SER A 147 -14.31 -7.04 -9.74
CA SER A 147 -15.46 -6.32 -10.29
C SER A 147 -15.11 -4.91 -10.74
N ILE A 148 -14.05 -4.33 -10.18
CA ILE A 148 -13.71 -2.92 -10.33
C ILE A 148 -12.22 -2.82 -10.61
N ARG A 149 -11.84 -1.97 -11.56
CA ARG A 149 -10.47 -1.52 -11.76
C ARG A 149 -10.33 -0.08 -11.28
N SER A 150 -9.29 0.21 -10.51
CA SER A 150 -9.02 1.57 -10.03
C SER A 150 -7.93 2.23 -10.87
N THR A 151 -8.15 3.48 -11.29
CA THR A 151 -7.14 4.32 -11.95
C THR A 151 -6.93 5.61 -11.18
N ASN A 152 -5.70 6.12 -11.12
CA ASN A 152 -5.43 7.43 -10.53
C ASN A 152 -5.94 8.58 -11.41
N ARG A 153 -5.68 9.82 -11.01
CA ARG A 153 -6.07 11.04 -11.75
C ARG A 153 -5.58 11.14 -13.19
N ASN A 154 -4.50 10.42 -13.53
CA ASN A 154 -3.94 10.37 -14.89
C ASN A 154 -4.51 9.18 -15.70
N GLY A 155 -5.46 8.42 -15.15
CA GLY A 155 -5.99 7.21 -15.77
C GLY A 155 -5.09 5.98 -15.64
N GLU A 156 -4.05 6.03 -14.80
CA GLU A 156 -3.08 4.94 -14.64
C GLU A 156 -3.56 3.93 -13.59
N GLY A 157 -3.51 2.66 -13.96
CA GLY A 157 -3.94 1.54 -13.10
C GLY A 157 -3.61 0.18 -13.71
N ASN A 158 -2.52 0.10 -14.47
CA ASN A 158 -2.07 -1.11 -15.18
C ASN A 158 -0.83 -1.74 -14.49
N TYR A 159 -0.66 -1.53 -13.18
CA TYR A 159 0.48 -2.03 -12.41
C TYR A 159 0.34 -3.52 -12.05
N PHE A 160 -0.08 -4.38 -12.99
CA PHE A 160 -0.28 -5.83 -12.75
C PHE A 160 1.02 -6.59 -12.43
N ASN A 161 2.19 -6.00 -12.72
CA ASN A 161 3.50 -6.52 -12.35
C ASN A 161 4.04 -5.93 -11.02
N GLY A 162 3.19 -5.21 -10.30
CA GLY A 162 3.57 -4.43 -9.13
C GLY A 162 4.35 -3.16 -9.47
N PHE A 163 4.60 -2.36 -8.44
CA PHE A 163 5.51 -1.24 -8.47
C PHE A 163 6.91 -1.69 -8.08
N THR A 164 7.89 -1.34 -8.91
CA THR A 164 9.31 -1.56 -8.63
C THR A 164 9.81 -0.57 -7.56
N PRO A 165 10.55 -1.03 -6.53
CA PRO A 165 11.20 -0.13 -5.59
C PRO A 165 12.29 0.72 -6.25
N ASP A 166 12.41 1.98 -5.83
CA ASP A 166 13.53 2.86 -6.17
C ASP A 166 14.85 2.38 -5.52
N ALA A 167 14.74 1.65 -4.40
CA ALA A 167 15.86 1.01 -3.73
C ALA A 167 15.56 -0.45 -3.41
N ILE A 168 16.38 -1.35 -3.97
CA ILE A 168 16.35 -2.77 -3.66
C ILE A 168 17.12 -3.03 -2.37
N VAL A 169 16.39 -3.26 -1.29
CA VAL A 169 16.93 -3.41 0.07
C VAL A 169 16.39 -4.70 0.70
N ALA A 170 17.19 -5.36 1.53
CA ALA A 170 16.74 -6.51 2.28
C ALA A 170 15.56 -6.14 3.19
N ASP A 171 14.69 -7.11 3.49
CA ASP A 171 13.54 -6.88 4.35
C ASP A 171 13.98 -6.37 5.72
N GLY A 172 14.92 -7.03 6.40
CA GLY A 172 15.35 -6.59 7.74
C GLY A 172 14.51 -7.19 8.88
N VAL A 173 14.00 -8.42 8.66
CA VAL A 173 13.26 -9.23 9.66
C VAL A 173 14.08 -9.59 10.90
N ASP A 174 15.37 -9.25 10.91
CA ASP A 174 16.30 -9.43 12.02
C ASP A 174 16.23 -8.31 13.07
N LYS A 175 15.40 -7.27 12.85
CA LYS A 175 15.29 -6.08 13.70
C LYS A 175 13.83 -5.71 14.01
N ASP A 176 13.64 -5.04 15.14
CA ASP A 176 12.34 -4.52 15.56
C ASP A 176 11.88 -3.34 14.69
N TRP A 177 10.55 -3.13 14.65
CA TRP A 177 9.96 -1.99 13.98
C TRP A 177 10.46 -0.66 14.54
N GLY A 178 10.97 0.20 13.66
CA GLY A 178 11.48 1.51 14.04
C GLY A 178 12.95 1.53 14.45
N ASP A 179 13.64 0.37 14.47
CA ASP A 179 15.09 0.34 14.58
C ASP A 179 15.72 1.04 13.37
N VAL A 180 16.39 2.16 13.61
CA VAL A 180 16.99 2.99 12.56
C VAL A 180 18.14 2.32 11.80
N THR A 181 18.56 1.14 12.24
CA THR A 181 19.56 0.28 11.59
C THR A 181 18.93 -0.91 10.85
N GLU A 182 17.60 -1.10 10.91
CA GLU A 182 16.86 -2.01 10.05
C GLU A 182 17.07 -1.61 8.57
N SER A 183 17.43 -2.57 7.72
CA SER A 183 17.89 -2.34 6.35
C SER A 183 17.07 -1.33 5.54
N SER A 184 15.75 -1.52 5.42
CA SER A 184 14.84 -0.68 4.62
C SER A 184 14.64 0.70 5.24
N LEU A 185 14.40 0.77 6.54
CA LEU A 185 14.28 2.05 7.25
C LEU A 185 15.59 2.84 7.20
N ALA A 186 16.72 2.17 7.40
CA ALA A 186 18.03 2.78 7.43
C ALA A 186 18.49 3.27 6.04
N SER A 187 18.06 2.60 4.96
CA SER A 187 18.24 3.10 3.59
C SER A 187 17.39 4.34 3.32
N THR A 188 16.16 4.34 3.82
CA THR A 188 15.24 5.49 3.72
C THR A 188 15.78 6.70 4.47
N ILE A 189 16.26 6.52 5.70
CA ILE A 189 16.88 7.58 6.51
C ILE A 189 18.11 8.16 5.81
N LYS A 190 18.94 7.32 5.18
CA LYS A 190 20.08 7.81 4.38
C LYS A 190 19.61 8.68 3.21
N TYR A 191 18.57 8.27 2.48
CA TYR A 191 18.03 9.11 1.40
C TYR A 191 17.50 10.43 1.95
N ILE A 192 16.83 10.41 3.10
CA ILE A 192 16.31 11.63 3.74
C ILE A 192 17.45 12.62 4.01
N THR A 193 18.59 12.15 4.52
CA THR A 193 19.72 13.02 4.93
C THR A 193 20.69 13.37 3.81
N THR A 194 20.86 12.51 2.80
CA THR A 194 21.89 12.70 1.76
C THR A 194 21.35 12.76 0.33
N GLY A 195 20.07 12.50 0.11
CA GLY A 195 19.46 12.40 -1.22
C GLY A 195 19.82 11.13 -2.00
N ALA A 196 20.41 10.12 -1.35
CA ALA A 196 20.78 8.85 -1.98
C ALA A 196 20.52 7.66 -1.06
N PHE A 197 20.03 6.56 -1.63
CA PHE A 197 19.81 5.31 -0.89
C PHE A 197 21.14 4.65 -0.51
N ARG A 198 21.07 3.65 0.37
CA ARG A 198 22.24 2.78 0.62
C ARG A 198 22.58 2.04 -0.67
N LEU A 199 23.89 1.96 -0.96
CA LEU A 199 24.33 1.10 -2.04
C LEU A 199 23.93 -0.33 -1.69
N GLN A 200 23.46 -1.06 -2.68
CA GLN A 200 23.15 -2.47 -2.53
C GLN A 200 24.44 -3.16 -2.07
N SER A 201 24.47 -3.67 -0.83
CA SER A 201 25.61 -4.46 -0.40
C SER A 201 25.57 -5.79 -1.15
N ASP A 202 26.61 -6.10 -1.92
CA ASP A 202 26.80 -7.39 -2.60
C ASP A 202 26.83 -8.59 -1.64
N ALA A 203 26.86 -8.34 -0.32
CA ALA A 203 26.50 -9.30 0.72
C ALA A 203 24.98 -9.55 0.70
N VAL A 204 24.49 -10.02 -0.45
CA VAL A 204 23.23 -10.70 -0.56
C VAL A 204 23.40 -11.96 0.30
N ILE A 205 22.63 -12.10 1.39
CA ILE A 205 22.13 -13.44 1.69
C ILE A 205 21.29 -13.76 0.46
N GLN A 206 21.93 -14.31 -0.57
CA GLN A 206 21.24 -14.93 -1.67
C GLN A 206 20.46 -16.02 -0.94
N GLU A 207 19.18 -15.77 -0.69
CA GLU A 207 18.23 -16.86 -0.64
C GLU A 207 18.58 -17.67 -1.89
N GLN A 208 19.10 -18.90 -1.70
CA GLN A 208 19.67 -19.65 -2.81
C GLN A 208 18.64 -19.59 -3.95
N THR A 209 19.07 -19.45 -5.20
CA THR A 209 18.14 -19.37 -6.35
C THR A 209 17.11 -20.51 -6.33
N ARG A 210 17.46 -21.64 -5.71
CA ARG A 210 16.58 -22.75 -5.35
C ARG A 210 15.44 -22.39 -4.40
N ILE A 211 15.70 -21.64 -3.33
CA ILE A 211 14.69 -21.19 -2.36
C ILE A 211 13.78 -20.13 -3.00
N THR A 212 14.33 -19.12 -3.69
CA THR A 212 13.50 -18.12 -4.38
C THR A 212 12.66 -18.75 -5.50
N GLY A 213 13.24 -19.72 -6.23
CA GLY A 213 12.52 -20.53 -7.22
C GLY A 213 11.45 -21.42 -6.58
N SER A 214 11.71 -22.01 -5.41
CA SER A 214 10.74 -22.82 -4.69
C SER A 214 9.60 -21.97 -4.10
N ASN A 215 9.90 -20.80 -3.54
CA ASN A 215 8.91 -19.85 -3.04
C ASN A 215 8.04 -19.33 -4.19
N SER A 216 8.66 -18.99 -5.33
CA SER A 216 7.93 -18.58 -6.54
C SER A 216 7.04 -19.72 -7.09
N ALA A 217 7.50 -20.97 -7.03
CA ALA A 217 6.72 -22.15 -7.42
C ALA A 217 5.59 -22.49 -6.42
N LEU A 218 5.77 -22.18 -5.13
CA LEU A 218 4.73 -22.28 -4.12
C LEU A 218 3.67 -21.18 -4.28
N ASP A 219 4.08 -19.97 -4.67
CA ASP A 219 3.22 -18.82 -4.96
C ASP A 219 2.55 -18.86 -6.34
N ALA A 220 3.06 -19.68 -7.26
CA ALA A 220 2.52 -19.85 -8.60
C ALA A 220 1.17 -20.59 -8.58
N MET A 221 0.14 -19.96 -9.19
CA MET A 221 -1.18 -20.47 -9.57
C MET A 221 -1.74 -21.67 -8.76
N LYS A 222 -1.72 -21.58 -7.43
CA LYS A 222 -2.66 -22.31 -6.59
C LYS A 222 -3.87 -21.42 -6.38
N PHE A 223 -5.06 -22.01 -6.35
CA PHE A 223 -6.31 -21.31 -6.03
C PHE A 223 -6.10 -20.39 -4.81
N LYS A 224 -6.15 -19.07 -5.02
CA LYS A 224 -6.01 -18.05 -3.96
C LYS A 224 -7.39 -17.67 -3.46
N GLY A 225 -8.01 -18.57 -2.70
CA GLY A 225 -9.26 -18.31 -1.99
C GLY A 225 -9.19 -18.85 -0.55
N SER A 226 -9.78 -18.14 0.41
CA SER A 226 -9.91 -18.65 1.77
C SER A 226 -11.13 -19.55 1.88
N VAL A 227 -10.94 -20.82 2.24
CA VAL A 227 -12.03 -21.67 2.74
C VAL A 227 -12.00 -21.55 4.26
N SER A 228 -12.91 -20.77 4.83
CA SER A 228 -13.11 -20.70 6.28
C SER A 228 -14.25 -21.64 6.66
N THR A 229 -14.01 -22.57 7.58
CA THR A 229 -15.07 -23.33 8.23
C THR A 229 -15.48 -22.62 9.51
N ASN A 230 -16.56 -21.83 9.48
CA ASN A 230 -17.20 -21.40 10.72
C ASN A 230 -18.02 -22.57 11.27
N LYS A 231 -17.62 -23.09 12.44
CA LYS A 231 -18.54 -23.88 13.28
C LYS A 231 -19.71 -22.97 13.62
N ALA A 232 -20.90 -23.35 13.17
CA ALA A 232 -22.14 -22.68 13.53
C ALA A 232 -22.26 -22.58 15.05
N PHE A 233 -22.47 -21.36 15.56
CA PHE A 233 -22.97 -21.17 16.91
C PHE A 233 -24.40 -21.74 16.94
N LYS A 234 -24.63 -22.70 17.85
CA LYS A 234 -25.96 -23.21 18.18
C LYS A 234 -26.71 -22.21 19.05
#